data_AF-A0A1M5PX98-F1
#
_entry.id   AF-A0A1M5PX98-F1
#
_cell.length_a   1.000
_cell.length_b   1.000
_cell.length_c   1.000
_cell.angle_alpha   90.00
_cell.angle_beta   90.00
_cell.angle_gamma   90.00
#
_symmetry.space_group_name_H-M   'P 1'
#
loop_
_entity.id
_entity.type
_entity.pdbx_description
1 polymer ?
#
loop_
_entity_poly.entity_id
_entity_poly.type
_entity_poly.pdbx_seq_one_letter_code
_entity_poly.pdbx_strand_id
1 'polypeptide(L)'
;MSTQPKQFNIHEDWTVVILGFIIIGISLFIFLPEVPVFSWTNTSDLFTNVFDSKNLKILLIQFLYLIFIGTLGSFLIGRSVKYFLFTFPIVYLLTLIALILAGNSAIKSINLEAVIFSLIIGLAIGNFFKLPDWFRSSLSTEVFVKIGLVLLGTGVIFSDILKAGSLGLIQALVVVISVWYFAFWLCRKLKVDDELTMMISSAVSICGVSAAIATSGAIKGDSKKLSYVISIVLVTAIPMMIFMPIIAKYFNFPEEVTGAWLGGSIDTSGAVVASGTLVGETALKISTIVKFSQNVLLGLAAFAISVYWTYSHNTSSEAIESKPTLKVIWERFPKFVIGFIAASLLFSFLISPETRDSVKDSLKNLQGIWFALAFTSIGLETNFKDLLSNNSRKPLYAFLIAQLFNVIVTLIIAFLLFG
;
A
#
# COMPACT_ATOMS: atom_id res chain seq x y z
N MET A 1 -36.20 8.95 26.58
CA MET A 1 -34.88 8.29 26.54
C MET A 1 -34.87 7.35 25.33
N SER A 2 -34.33 7.80 24.19
CA SER A 2 -34.18 6.94 23.02
C SER A 2 -32.98 6.01 23.26
N THR A 3 -33.26 4.73 23.50
CA THR A 3 -32.25 3.67 23.53
C THR A 3 -31.68 3.48 22.13
N GLN A 4 -30.64 4.25 21.79
CA GLN A 4 -29.74 3.93 20.69
C GLN A 4 -29.15 2.54 20.98
N PRO A 5 -29.39 1.52 20.15
CA PRO A 5 -28.82 0.19 20.37
C PRO A 5 -27.30 0.31 20.36
N LYS A 6 -26.63 -0.28 21.36
CA LYS A 6 -25.16 -0.37 21.42
C LYS A 6 -24.66 -0.99 20.11
N GLN A 7 -24.11 -0.14 19.23
CA GLN A 7 -23.49 -0.55 17.99
C GLN A 7 -22.27 -1.40 18.34
N PHE A 8 -22.22 -2.64 17.84
CA PHE A 8 -21.09 -3.56 18.02
C PHE A 8 -19.88 -2.99 17.26
N ASN A 9 -19.13 -2.09 17.87
CA ASN A 9 -18.01 -1.42 17.20
C ASN A 9 -16.70 -2.13 17.51
N ILE A 10 -16.25 -2.96 16.57
CA ILE A 10 -14.88 -3.49 16.57
C ILE A 10 -13.96 -2.40 16.03
N HIS A 11 -12.81 -2.21 16.67
CA HIS A 11 -11.79 -1.28 16.19
C HIS A 11 -11.40 -1.60 14.74
N GLU A 12 -11.29 -0.58 13.89
CA GLU A 12 -11.06 -0.73 12.44
C GLU A 12 -9.92 -1.70 12.11
N ASP A 13 -8.78 -1.57 12.80
CA ASP A 13 -7.63 -2.45 12.58
C ASP A 13 -7.89 -3.93 12.90
N TRP A 14 -8.76 -4.24 13.87
CA TRP A 14 -9.15 -5.63 14.15
C TRP A 14 -10.15 -6.13 13.11
N THR A 15 -11.06 -5.27 12.68
CA THR A 15 -12.00 -5.61 11.61
C THR A 15 -11.25 -6.01 10.33
N VAL A 16 -10.25 -5.24 9.90
CA VAL A 16 -9.47 -5.58 8.68
C VAL A 16 -8.65 -6.86 8.84
N VAL A 17 -8.14 -7.18 10.04
CA VAL A 17 -7.50 -8.48 10.31
C VAL A 17 -8.52 -9.60 10.14
N ILE A 18 -9.69 -9.48 10.77
CA ILE A 18 -10.76 -10.47 10.67
C ILE A 18 -11.17 -10.67 9.21
N LEU A 19 -11.43 -9.58 8.47
CA LEU A 19 -11.82 -9.66 7.05
C LEU A 19 -10.72 -10.28 6.19
N GLY A 20 -9.45 -9.92 6.41
CA GLY A 20 -8.33 -10.52 5.70
C GLY A 20 -8.25 -12.03 5.92
N PHE A 21 -8.37 -12.49 7.17
CA PHE A 21 -8.40 -13.92 7.48
C PHE A 21 -9.67 -14.63 7.00
N ILE A 22 -10.81 -13.96 6.93
CA ILE A 22 -12.02 -14.48 6.28
C ILE A 22 -11.76 -14.71 4.80
N ILE A 23 -11.15 -13.76 4.10
CA ILE A 23 -10.81 -13.91 2.67
C ILE A 23 -9.85 -15.09 2.47
N ILE A 24 -8.80 -15.17 3.30
CA ILE A 24 -7.83 -16.27 3.27
C ILE A 24 -8.52 -17.61 3.52
N GLY A 25 -9.34 -17.71 4.58
CA GLY A 25 -10.05 -18.94 4.93
C GLY A 25 -11.05 -19.37 3.86
N ILE A 26 -11.79 -18.42 3.28
CA ILE A 26 -12.69 -18.72 2.16
C ILE A 26 -11.89 -19.26 0.98
N SER A 27 -10.78 -18.61 0.61
CA SER A 27 -9.94 -19.01 -0.52
C SER A 27 -9.30 -20.38 -0.34
N LEU A 28 -8.94 -20.75 0.90
CA LEU A 28 -8.33 -22.03 1.21
C LEU A 28 -9.33 -23.19 1.31
N PHE A 29 -10.56 -22.93 1.79
CA PHE A 29 -11.45 -24.02 2.23
C PHE A 29 -12.85 -24.03 1.63
N ILE A 30 -13.34 -22.91 1.07
CA ILE A 30 -14.75 -22.75 0.70
C ILE A 30 -14.92 -22.44 -0.78
N PHE A 31 -14.28 -21.37 -1.24
CA PHE A 31 -14.46 -20.83 -2.57
C PHE A 31 -13.20 -20.09 -2.98
N LEU A 32 -12.63 -20.48 -4.13
CA LEU A 32 -11.49 -19.82 -4.73
C LEU A 32 -11.99 -18.89 -5.85
N PRO A 33 -11.99 -17.56 -5.67
CA PRO A 33 -12.43 -16.65 -6.72
C PRO A 33 -11.57 -16.79 -7.98
N GLU A 34 -12.20 -17.00 -9.12
CA GLU A 34 -11.51 -17.01 -10.41
C GLU A 34 -10.90 -15.63 -10.71
N VAL A 35 -9.73 -15.62 -11.36
CA VAL A 35 -9.01 -14.40 -11.72
C VAL A 35 -9.59 -13.85 -13.02
N PRO A 36 -10.14 -12.62 -13.04
CA PRO A 36 -10.64 -12.03 -14.27
C PRO A 36 -9.52 -11.71 -15.26
N VAL A 37 -9.84 -11.79 -16.55
CA VAL A 37 -8.95 -11.46 -17.65
C VAL A 37 -9.11 -9.99 -18.01
N PHE A 38 -8.01 -9.24 -17.93
CA PHE A 38 -7.94 -7.84 -18.34
C PHE A 38 -7.01 -7.60 -19.54
N SER A 39 -6.29 -8.62 -20.02
CA SER A 39 -5.30 -8.44 -21.08
C SER A 39 -5.93 -8.34 -22.48
N TRP A 40 -5.56 -7.32 -23.24
CA TRP A 40 -5.98 -7.13 -24.64
C TRP A 40 -4.92 -6.37 -25.44
N THR A 41 -4.79 -6.68 -26.73
CA THR A 41 -3.87 -5.96 -27.64
C THR A 41 -4.66 -5.03 -28.56
N ASN A 42 -5.70 -5.58 -29.19
CA ASN A 42 -6.51 -4.88 -30.17
C ASN A 42 -7.98 -4.82 -29.71
N THR A 43 -8.81 -4.03 -30.39
CA THR A 43 -10.23 -3.90 -30.08
C THR A 43 -10.97 -5.24 -30.14
N SER A 44 -10.56 -6.16 -31.02
CA SER A 44 -11.10 -7.53 -31.06
C SER A 44 -10.92 -8.25 -29.72
N ASP A 45 -9.70 -8.25 -29.19
CA ASP A 45 -9.32 -8.94 -27.95
C ASP A 45 -10.08 -8.36 -26.76
N LEU A 46 -10.35 -7.05 -26.78
CA LEU A 46 -11.15 -6.39 -25.75
C LEU A 46 -12.55 -7.00 -25.69
N PHE A 47 -13.18 -7.29 -26.82
CA PHE A 47 -14.51 -7.92 -26.85
C PHE A 47 -14.47 -9.42 -26.63
N THR A 48 -13.47 -10.13 -27.15
CA THR A 48 -13.39 -11.60 -27.06
C THR A 48 -12.78 -12.12 -25.77
N ASN A 49 -12.01 -11.31 -25.05
CA ASN A 49 -11.36 -11.72 -23.80
C ASN A 49 -11.95 -10.96 -22.61
N VAL A 50 -11.97 -9.63 -22.67
CA VAL A 50 -12.36 -8.79 -21.52
C VAL A 50 -13.88 -8.71 -21.37
N PHE A 51 -14.61 -8.44 -22.46
CA PHE A 51 -16.08 -8.41 -22.46
C PHE A 51 -16.73 -9.75 -22.84
N ASP A 52 -15.98 -10.84 -22.78
CA ASP A 52 -16.54 -12.17 -22.96
C ASP A 52 -17.56 -12.49 -21.85
N SER A 53 -18.60 -13.24 -22.21
CA SER A 53 -19.70 -13.60 -21.30
C SER A 53 -19.23 -14.36 -20.06
N LYS A 54 -18.18 -15.19 -20.18
CA LYS A 54 -17.60 -15.91 -19.04
C LYS A 54 -16.82 -14.94 -18.15
N ASN A 55 -16.00 -14.07 -18.74
CA ASN A 55 -15.23 -13.09 -17.98
C ASN A 55 -16.12 -12.08 -17.25
N LEU A 56 -17.20 -11.63 -17.88
CA LEU A 56 -18.21 -10.77 -17.26
C LEU A 56 -18.88 -11.43 -16.05
N LYS A 57 -19.14 -12.75 -16.10
CA LYS A 57 -19.63 -13.51 -14.94
C LYS A 57 -18.60 -13.54 -13.81
N ILE A 58 -17.31 -13.75 -14.13
CA ILE A 58 -16.23 -13.72 -13.13
C ILE A 58 -16.16 -12.33 -12.48
N LEU A 59 -16.20 -11.25 -13.27
CA LEU A 59 -16.22 -9.87 -12.77
C LEU A 59 -17.44 -9.58 -11.88
N LEU A 60 -18.61 -10.13 -12.22
CA LEU A 60 -19.82 -9.98 -11.40
C LEU A 60 -19.71 -10.77 -10.09
N ILE A 61 -19.21 -12.01 -10.12
CA ILE A 61 -18.99 -12.82 -8.91
C ILE A 61 -17.97 -12.13 -8.00
N GLN A 62 -16.88 -11.60 -8.56
CA GLN A 62 -15.89 -10.84 -7.82
C GLN A 62 -16.48 -9.56 -7.22
N PHE A 63 -17.33 -8.84 -7.97
CA PHE A 63 -18.06 -7.68 -7.43
C PHE A 63 -18.92 -8.06 -6.22
N LEU A 64 -19.74 -9.12 -6.34
CA LEU A 64 -20.61 -9.60 -5.27
C LEU A 64 -19.81 -10.06 -4.05
N TYR A 65 -18.67 -10.70 -4.28
CA TYR A 65 -17.75 -11.11 -3.21
C TYR A 65 -17.18 -9.90 -2.46
N LEU A 66 -16.64 -8.92 -3.18
CA LEU A 66 -16.00 -7.74 -2.57
C LEU A 66 -17.01 -6.83 -1.89
N ILE A 67 -18.19 -6.61 -2.48
CA ILE A 67 -19.23 -5.79 -1.85
C ILE A 67 -19.76 -6.46 -0.58
N PHE A 68 -19.85 -7.81 -0.54
CA PHE A 68 -20.20 -8.55 0.67
C PHE A 68 -19.18 -8.34 1.78
N ILE A 69 -17.88 -8.56 1.49
CA ILE A 69 -16.79 -8.35 2.44
C ILE A 69 -16.74 -6.89 2.93
N GLY A 70 -16.86 -5.92 2.01
CA GLY A 70 -16.85 -4.50 2.35
C GLY A 70 -18.07 -4.04 3.15
N THR A 71 -19.24 -4.65 2.90
CA THR A 71 -20.47 -4.42 3.67
C THR A 71 -20.31 -4.97 5.09
N LEU A 72 -19.78 -6.18 5.24
CA LEU A 72 -19.44 -6.76 6.54
C LEU A 72 -18.47 -5.87 7.30
N GLY A 73 -17.42 -5.37 6.63
CA GLY A 73 -16.48 -4.43 7.23
C GLY A 73 -17.13 -3.13 7.69
N SER A 74 -17.97 -2.52 6.85
CA SER A 74 -18.69 -1.30 7.18
C SER A 74 -19.61 -1.51 8.39
N PHE A 75 -20.29 -2.66 8.46
CA PHE A 75 -21.12 -3.05 9.59
C PHE A 75 -20.31 -3.21 10.89
N LEU A 76 -19.18 -3.94 10.85
CA LEU A 76 -18.34 -4.20 12.03
C LEU A 76 -17.64 -2.94 12.59
N ILE A 77 -17.35 -1.96 11.74
CA ILE A 77 -16.77 -0.66 12.15
C ILE A 77 -17.86 0.30 12.67
N GLY A 78 -19.13 0.03 12.39
CA GLY A 78 -20.25 0.93 12.71
C GLY A 78 -20.46 2.06 11.70
N ARG A 79 -19.87 1.97 10.49
CA ARG A 79 -20.13 2.92 9.40
C ARG A 79 -21.49 2.64 8.77
N SER A 80 -22.06 3.64 8.09
CA SER A 80 -23.33 3.49 7.39
C SER A 80 -23.22 2.51 6.22
N VAL A 81 -23.76 1.30 6.40
CA VAL A 81 -23.87 0.28 5.34
C VAL A 81 -24.61 0.82 4.12
N LYS A 82 -25.64 1.65 4.32
CA LYS A 82 -26.42 2.24 3.23
C LYS A 82 -25.53 3.08 2.31
N TYR A 83 -24.72 3.98 2.87
CA TYR A 83 -23.84 4.83 2.05
C TYR A 83 -22.74 4.01 1.40
N PHE A 84 -22.19 3.01 2.08
CA PHE A 84 -21.22 2.09 1.48
C PHE A 84 -21.78 1.38 0.25
N LEU A 85 -23.00 0.84 0.33
CA LEU A 85 -23.65 0.13 -0.77
C LEU A 85 -23.94 1.02 -1.99
N PHE A 86 -24.14 2.33 -1.79
CA PHE A 86 -24.29 3.28 -2.91
C PHE A 86 -22.95 3.69 -3.53
N THR A 87 -21.92 3.86 -2.71
CA THR A 87 -20.60 4.34 -3.16
C THR A 87 -19.75 3.24 -3.77
N PHE A 88 -19.78 2.03 -3.19
CA PHE A 88 -18.92 0.92 -3.61
C PHE A 88 -19.09 0.54 -5.10
N PRO A 89 -20.31 0.43 -5.67
CA PRO A 89 -20.48 0.12 -7.09
C PRO A 89 -19.82 1.14 -8.02
N ILE A 90 -19.86 2.43 -7.65
CA ILE A 90 -19.24 3.50 -8.44
C ILE A 90 -17.72 3.36 -8.38
N VAL A 91 -17.16 3.18 -7.18
CA VAL A 91 -15.70 2.99 -7.00
C VAL A 91 -15.22 1.73 -7.72
N TYR A 92 -15.98 0.64 -7.66
CA TYR A 92 -15.66 -0.61 -8.35
C TYR A 92 -15.67 -0.43 -9.87
N LEU A 93 -16.69 0.24 -10.43
CA LEU A 93 -16.75 0.50 -11.87
C LEU A 93 -15.55 1.34 -12.35
N LEU A 94 -15.20 2.40 -11.63
CA LEU A 94 -14.03 3.21 -11.95
C LEU A 94 -12.73 2.40 -11.86
N THR A 95 -12.65 1.50 -10.88
CA THR A 95 -11.51 0.59 -10.72
C THR A 95 -11.45 -0.44 -11.86
N LEU A 96 -12.59 -0.94 -12.35
CA LEU A 96 -12.63 -1.81 -13.54
C LEU A 96 -12.14 -1.08 -14.78
N ILE A 97 -12.54 0.18 -14.99
CA ILE A 97 -12.04 0.99 -16.10
C ILE A 97 -10.51 1.12 -16.01
N ALA A 98 -9.97 1.40 -14.82
CA ALA A 98 -8.51 1.45 -14.61
C ALA A 98 -7.82 0.12 -14.95
N LEU A 99 -8.38 -1.01 -14.48
CA LEU A 99 -7.84 -2.35 -14.73
C LEU A 99 -7.87 -2.73 -16.21
N ILE A 100 -8.96 -2.41 -16.91
CA ILE A 100 -9.08 -2.63 -18.36
C ILE A 100 -8.06 -1.78 -19.11
N LEU A 101 -7.90 -0.50 -18.78
CA LEU A 101 -6.89 0.36 -19.42
C LEU A 101 -5.46 -0.15 -19.17
N ALA A 102 -5.15 -0.56 -17.94
CA ALA A 102 -3.85 -1.12 -17.57
C ALA A 102 -3.56 -2.47 -18.25
N GLY A 103 -4.60 -3.22 -18.62
CA GLY A 103 -4.48 -4.50 -19.29
C GLY A 103 -4.15 -4.42 -20.79
N ASN A 104 -4.16 -3.23 -21.39
CA ASN A 104 -3.75 -3.04 -22.77
C ASN A 104 -2.26 -3.40 -22.96
N SER A 105 -1.90 -4.12 -24.02
CA SER A 105 -0.53 -4.56 -24.29
C SER A 105 0.49 -3.42 -24.40
N ALA A 106 0.13 -2.27 -24.97
CA ALA A 106 1.00 -1.10 -25.06
C ALA A 106 1.19 -0.39 -23.71
N ILE A 107 0.21 -0.51 -22.82
CA ILE A 107 0.30 -0.01 -21.44
C ILE A 107 1.06 -1.00 -20.55
N LYS A 108 0.88 -2.29 -20.79
CA LYS A 108 1.61 -3.35 -20.12
C LYS A 108 3.09 -3.35 -20.49
N SER A 109 3.44 -2.96 -21.72
CA SER A 109 4.86 -2.86 -22.16
C SER A 109 5.62 -1.74 -21.47
N ILE A 110 4.93 -0.68 -21.04
CA ILE A 110 5.49 0.38 -20.18
C ILE A 110 5.39 0.03 -18.68
N ASN A 111 4.94 -1.19 -18.36
CA ASN A 111 4.76 -1.77 -17.02
C ASN A 111 4.03 -0.85 -16.02
N LEU A 112 3.13 0.02 -16.50
CA LEU A 112 2.33 0.85 -15.63
C LEU A 112 1.28 -0.01 -14.93
N GLU A 113 1.34 -0.05 -13.61
CA GLU A 113 0.41 -0.86 -12.83
C GLU A 113 -1.02 -0.35 -12.83
N ALA A 114 -1.96 -1.26 -12.70
CA ALA A 114 -3.38 -0.95 -12.55
C ALA A 114 -3.66 0.02 -11.39
N VAL A 115 -2.92 -0.06 -10.28
CA VAL A 115 -3.10 0.84 -9.13
C VAL A 115 -2.77 2.30 -9.46
N ILE A 116 -1.86 2.54 -10.40
CA ILE A 116 -1.51 3.90 -10.87
C ILE A 116 -2.66 4.46 -11.70
N PHE A 117 -3.22 3.67 -12.61
CA PHE A 117 -4.42 4.06 -13.37
C PHE A 117 -5.63 4.31 -12.45
N SER A 118 -5.83 3.46 -11.45
CA SER A 118 -6.87 3.64 -10.43
C SER A 118 -6.75 5.00 -9.74
N LEU A 119 -5.55 5.35 -9.30
CA LEU A 119 -5.29 6.66 -8.71
C LEU A 119 -5.54 7.80 -9.71
N ILE A 120 -5.02 7.72 -10.94
CA ILE A 120 -5.16 8.77 -11.95
C ILE A 120 -6.63 9.01 -12.28
N ILE A 121 -7.43 7.96 -12.47
CA ILE A 121 -8.87 8.09 -12.73
C ILE A 121 -9.56 8.72 -11.51
N GLY A 122 -9.24 8.25 -10.30
CA GLY A 122 -9.78 8.83 -9.07
C GLY A 122 -9.46 10.31 -8.96
N LEU A 123 -8.20 10.69 -9.19
CA LEU A 123 -7.72 12.08 -9.16
C LEU A 123 -8.40 12.94 -10.21
N ALA A 124 -8.52 12.45 -11.44
CA ALA A 124 -9.21 13.15 -12.51
C ALA A 124 -10.66 13.44 -12.08
N ILE A 125 -11.38 12.43 -11.61
CA ILE A 125 -12.78 12.62 -11.21
C ILE A 125 -12.89 13.53 -9.99
N GLY A 126 -12.08 13.31 -8.95
CA GLY A 126 -12.11 14.07 -7.70
C GLY A 126 -11.75 15.55 -7.85
N ASN A 127 -11.01 15.92 -8.91
CA ASN A 127 -10.58 17.29 -9.19
C ASN A 127 -11.39 17.98 -10.30
N PHE A 128 -11.89 17.25 -11.31
CA PHE A 128 -12.73 17.82 -12.35
C PHE A 128 -14.22 17.88 -11.96
N PHE A 129 -14.68 17.04 -11.03
CA PHE A 129 -16.06 17.01 -10.58
C PHE A 129 -16.18 17.27 -9.07
N LYS A 130 -17.22 18.01 -8.67
CA LYS A 130 -17.57 18.18 -7.25
C LYS A 130 -18.35 16.96 -6.76
N LEU A 131 -17.67 16.09 -6.02
CA LEU A 131 -18.29 14.95 -5.37
C LEU A 131 -19.05 15.39 -4.10
N PRO A 132 -20.27 14.87 -3.84
CA PRO A 132 -20.99 15.16 -2.61
C PRO A 132 -20.23 14.72 -1.34
N ASP A 133 -20.41 15.44 -0.23
CA ASP A 133 -19.72 15.12 1.03
C ASP A 133 -20.07 13.74 1.58
N TRP A 134 -21.32 13.28 1.38
CA TRP A 134 -21.74 11.94 1.77
C TRP A 134 -20.99 10.85 1.00
N PHE A 135 -20.63 11.10 -0.27
CA PHE A 135 -19.89 10.16 -1.10
C PHE A 135 -18.45 10.08 -0.59
N ARG A 136 -17.80 11.24 -0.42
CA ARG A 136 -16.42 11.33 0.10
C ARG A 136 -16.27 10.69 1.47
N SER A 137 -17.21 10.95 2.39
CA SER A 137 -17.17 10.42 3.75
C SER A 137 -17.42 8.91 3.83
N SER A 138 -17.97 8.32 2.77
CA SER A 138 -18.26 6.87 2.67
C SER A 138 -17.16 6.06 1.99
N LEU A 139 -16.12 6.72 1.47
CA LEU A 139 -14.96 6.06 0.88
C LEU A 139 -14.19 5.33 1.98
N SER A 140 -13.93 4.05 1.74
CA SER A 140 -13.31 3.13 2.72
C SER A 140 -11.84 2.91 2.41
N THR A 141 -11.15 4.00 2.07
CA THR A 141 -9.74 4.03 1.65
C THR A 141 -8.85 3.20 2.57
N GLU A 142 -8.79 3.52 3.87
CA GLU A 142 -7.92 2.83 4.82
C GLU A 142 -8.26 1.34 4.98
N VAL A 143 -9.56 1.00 5.02
CA VAL A 143 -10.03 -0.38 5.16
C VAL A 143 -9.57 -1.21 3.97
N PHE A 144 -9.74 -0.71 2.75
CA PHE A 144 -9.34 -1.40 1.53
C PHE A 144 -7.83 -1.62 1.48
N VAL A 145 -7.02 -0.60 1.81
CA VAL A 145 -5.56 -0.77 1.86
C VAL A 145 -5.16 -1.80 2.92
N LYS A 146 -5.70 -1.71 4.14
CA LYS A 146 -5.33 -2.61 5.24
C LYS A 146 -5.71 -4.06 4.94
N ILE A 147 -6.86 -4.33 4.30
CA ILE A 147 -7.21 -5.67 3.81
C ILE A 147 -6.19 -6.14 2.78
N GLY A 148 -5.89 -5.32 1.77
CA GLY A 148 -4.86 -5.62 0.78
C GLY A 148 -3.49 -5.92 1.41
N LEU A 149 -3.12 -5.22 2.49
CA LEU A 149 -1.89 -5.50 3.23
C LEU A 149 -1.91 -6.83 3.96
N VAL A 150 -3.01 -7.21 4.61
CA VAL A 150 -3.11 -8.54 5.24
C VAL A 150 -2.97 -9.64 4.18
N LEU A 151 -3.63 -9.48 3.02
CA LEU A 151 -3.53 -10.42 1.91
C LEU A 151 -2.13 -10.48 1.28
N LEU A 152 -1.43 -9.33 1.20
CA LEU A 152 -0.03 -9.28 0.75
C LEU A 152 0.86 -10.23 1.58
N GLY A 153 0.56 -10.39 2.87
CA GLY A 153 1.27 -11.32 3.75
C GLY A 153 1.31 -12.75 3.21
N THR A 154 0.24 -13.20 2.53
CA THR A 154 0.16 -14.55 1.94
C THR A 154 1.20 -14.81 0.84
N GLY A 155 1.68 -13.76 0.18
CA GLY A 155 2.73 -13.83 -0.85
C GLY A 155 4.15 -13.62 -0.33
N VAL A 156 4.31 -13.20 0.94
CA VAL A 156 5.61 -12.95 1.57
C VAL A 156 6.08 -14.22 2.26
N ILE A 157 6.92 -15.00 1.58
CA ILE A 157 7.42 -16.28 2.06
C ILE A 157 8.76 -16.09 2.77
N PHE A 158 8.77 -16.31 4.09
CA PHE A 158 9.93 -16.06 4.94
C PHE A 158 11.13 -16.96 4.59
N SER A 159 10.87 -18.21 4.18
CA SER A 159 11.94 -19.12 3.73
C SER A 159 12.67 -18.60 2.50
N ASP A 160 11.95 -17.92 1.61
CA ASP A 160 12.50 -17.41 0.35
C ASP A 160 13.34 -16.16 0.62
N ILE A 161 12.91 -15.32 1.57
CA ILE A 161 13.67 -14.15 2.03
C ILE A 161 14.98 -14.56 2.70
N LEU A 162 14.93 -15.54 3.61
CA LEU A 162 16.13 -16.05 4.30
C LEU A 162 17.12 -16.73 3.34
N LYS A 163 16.62 -17.47 2.34
CA LYS A 163 17.46 -18.15 1.34
C LYS A 163 18.01 -17.21 0.28
N ALA A 164 17.28 -16.15 -0.08
CA ALA A 164 17.61 -15.32 -1.24
C ALA A 164 18.18 -13.92 -0.91
N GLY A 165 18.24 -13.49 0.36
CA GLY A 165 18.32 -12.05 0.64
C GLY A 165 19.06 -11.56 1.87
N SER A 166 20.12 -12.22 2.37
CA SER A 166 20.92 -11.64 3.47
C SER A 166 21.45 -10.23 3.12
N LEU A 167 21.96 -10.05 1.90
CA LEU A 167 22.39 -8.75 1.37
C LEU A 167 21.20 -7.78 1.20
N GLY A 168 20.06 -8.27 0.73
CA GLY A 168 18.85 -7.45 0.58
C GLY A 168 18.29 -6.94 1.90
N LEU A 169 18.34 -7.76 2.95
CA LEU A 169 17.94 -7.38 4.31
C LEU A 169 18.94 -6.41 4.94
N ILE A 170 20.24 -6.63 4.76
CA ILE A 170 21.28 -5.69 5.20
C ILE A 170 21.08 -4.33 4.53
N GLN A 171 20.91 -4.30 3.21
CA GLN A 171 20.61 -3.08 2.48
C GLN A 171 19.35 -2.41 3.02
N ALA A 172 18.24 -3.15 3.12
CA ALA A 172 16.97 -2.63 3.61
C ALA A 172 17.12 -1.97 4.98
N LEU A 173 17.85 -2.61 5.90
CA LEU A 173 18.08 -2.07 7.25
C LEU A 173 18.87 -0.77 7.22
N VAL A 174 20.00 -0.74 6.48
CA VAL A 174 20.86 0.45 6.41
C VAL A 174 20.14 1.62 5.72
N VAL A 175 19.46 1.36 4.61
CA VAL A 175 18.67 2.36 3.86
C VAL A 175 17.54 2.90 4.73
N VAL A 176 16.70 2.02 5.31
CA VAL A 176 15.57 2.44 6.15
C VAL A 176 16.05 3.34 7.29
N ILE A 177 17.07 2.92 8.03
CA ILE A 177 17.59 3.71 9.16
C ILE A 177 18.13 5.06 8.68
N SER A 178 19.02 5.07 7.69
CA SER A 178 19.67 6.30 7.22
C SER A 178 18.67 7.30 6.65
N VAL A 179 17.76 6.84 5.79
CA VAL A 179 16.75 7.68 5.14
C VAL A 179 15.71 8.17 6.14
N TRP A 180 15.27 7.31 7.07
CA TRP A 180 14.28 7.70 8.08
C TRP A 180 14.82 8.83 8.97
N TYR A 181 16.05 8.70 9.49
CA TYR A 181 16.66 9.73 10.33
C TYR A 181 16.90 11.04 9.56
N PHE A 182 17.36 10.95 8.31
CA PHE A 182 17.55 12.13 7.47
C PHE A 182 16.22 12.85 7.19
N ALA A 183 15.20 12.11 6.79
CA ALA A 183 13.87 12.65 6.52
C ALA A 183 13.25 13.28 7.77
N PHE A 184 13.40 12.62 8.92
CA PHE A 184 12.92 13.13 10.21
C PHE A 184 13.60 14.43 10.57
N TRP A 185 14.94 14.46 10.52
CA TRP A 185 15.74 15.67 10.76
C TRP A 185 15.33 16.81 9.81
N LEU A 186 15.14 16.51 8.53
CA LEU A 186 14.78 17.49 7.52
C LEU A 186 13.38 18.06 7.76
N CYS A 187 12.39 17.21 8.05
CA CYS A 187 11.03 17.64 8.38
C CYS A 187 11.02 18.57 9.60
N ARG A 188 11.77 18.21 10.65
CA ARG A 188 11.94 19.05 11.86
C ARG A 188 12.61 20.38 11.53
N LYS A 189 13.64 20.39 10.69
CA LYS A 189 14.32 21.61 10.23
C LYS A 189 13.40 22.53 9.42
N LEU A 190 12.56 21.95 8.57
CA LEU A 190 11.57 22.68 7.78
C LEU A 190 10.32 23.08 8.59
N LYS A 191 10.23 22.67 9.86
CA LYS A 191 9.10 22.90 10.77
C LYS A 191 7.79 22.35 10.19
N VAL A 192 7.86 21.14 9.63
CA VAL A 192 6.69 20.33 9.29
C VAL A 192 6.05 19.85 10.61
N ASP A 193 4.72 19.70 10.65
CA ASP A 193 4.06 19.22 11.86
C ASP A 193 4.47 17.78 12.21
N ASP A 194 4.32 17.40 13.48
CA ASP A 194 4.85 16.14 13.98
C ASP A 194 4.20 14.91 13.32
N GLU A 195 2.90 14.95 13.00
CA GLU A 195 2.23 13.84 12.32
C GLU A 195 2.75 13.66 10.89
N LEU A 196 2.81 14.74 10.09
CA LEU A 196 3.39 14.68 8.75
C LEU A 196 4.87 14.31 8.80
N THR A 197 5.63 14.78 9.80
CA THR A 197 7.03 14.42 9.98
C THR A 197 7.20 12.91 10.11
N MET A 198 6.40 12.26 10.98
CA MET A 198 6.46 10.82 11.16
C MET A 198 5.99 10.07 9.91
N MET A 199 4.89 10.51 9.28
CA MET A 199 4.35 9.87 8.07
C MET A 199 5.32 9.97 6.89
N ILE A 200 5.88 11.16 6.62
CA ILE A 200 6.83 11.39 5.52
C ILE A 200 8.10 10.59 5.74
N SER A 201 8.67 10.64 6.95
CA SER A 201 9.93 9.94 7.26
C SER A 201 9.78 8.43 7.08
N SER A 202 8.62 7.88 7.46
CA SER A 202 8.34 6.45 7.32
C SER A 202 7.99 6.07 5.89
N ALA A 203 7.25 6.93 5.18
CA ALA A 203 6.89 6.71 3.78
C ALA A 203 8.14 6.61 2.89
N VAL A 204 9.01 7.62 2.96
CA VAL A 204 10.18 7.76 2.08
C VAL A 204 11.29 6.73 2.37
N SER A 205 11.29 6.11 3.55
CA SER A 205 12.38 5.20 3.97
C SER A 205 12.05 3.71 3.88
N ILE A 206 10.76 3.34 3.88
CA ILE A 206 10.33 1.93 3.94
C ILE A 206 9.66 1.54 2.62
N CYS A 207 8.33 1.67 2.55
CA CYS A 207 7.53 1.16 1.44
C CYS A 207 6.45 2.16 0.99
N GLY A 208 6.70 3.45 1.22
CA GLY A 208 5.81 4.52 0.78
C GLY A 208 4.47 4.49 1.48
N VAL A 209 3.45 4.10 0.72
CA VAL A 209 2.03 4.16 1.11
C VAL A 209 1.76 3.31 2.35
N SER A 210 2.23 2.06 2.38
CA SER A 210 1.93 1.15 3.50
C SER A 210 2.61 1.61 4.80
N ALA A 211 3.78 2.21 4.70
CA ALA A 211 4.49 2.80 5.83
C ALA A 211 3.81 4.08 6.35
N ALA A 212 3.33 4.95 5.45
CA ALA A 212 2.53 6.11 5.84
C ALA A 212 1.26 5.70 6.62
N ILE A 213 0.56 4.66 6.14
CA ILE A 213 -0.67 4.16 6.77
C ILE A 213 -0.38 3.52 8.12
N ALA A 214 0.64 2.65 8.21
CA ALA A 214 1.02 2.02 9.49
C ALA A 214 1.43 3.07 10.52
N THR A 215 2.17 4.09 10.07
CA THR A 215 2.56 5.22 10.92
C THR A 215 1.36 6.03 11.36
N SER A 216 0.46 6.39 10.44
CA SER A 216 -0.79 7.10 10.75
C SER A 216 -1.61 6.36 11.80
N GLY A 217 -1.79 5.04 11.63
CA GLY A 217 -2.47 4.20 12.62
C GLY A 217 -1.75 4.18 13.97
N ALA A 218 -0.42 4.06 13.97
CA ALA A 218 0.41 4.06 15.17
C ALA A 218 0.34 5.38 15.96
N ILE A 219 0.23 6.50 15.26
CA ILE A 219 0.21 7.84 15.88
C ILE A 219 -1.22 8.40 16.05
N LYS A 220 -2.24 7.70 15.56
CA LYS A 220 -3.63 8.18 15.41
C LYS A 220 -3.70 9.50 14.62
N GLY A 221 -3.00 9.54 13.49
CA GLY A 221 -2.86 10.72 12.66
C GLY A 221 -4.11 11.09 11.87
N ASP A 222 -4.17 12.33 11.39
CA ASP A 222 -5.27 12.84 10.59
C ASP A 222 -5.33 12.17 9.19
N SER A 223 -6.53 11.77 8.76
CA SER A 223 -6.73 11.05 7.50
C SER A 223 -6.47 11.92 6.26
N LYS A 224 -6.67 13.25 6.32
CA LYS A 224 -6.35 14.14 5.21
C LYS A 224 -4.83 14.27 5.04
N LYS A 225 -4.09 14.36 6.15
CA LYS A 225 -2.62 14.33 6.13
C LYS A 225 -2.09 13.02 5.56
N LEU A 226 -2.70 11.89 5.94
CA LEU A 226 -2.36 10.59 5.37
C LEU A 226 -2.60 10.57 3.85
N SER A 227 -3.79 10.98 3.38
CA SER A 227 -4.10 11.06 1.95
C SER A 227 -3.13 11.99 1.19
N TYR A 228 -2.72 13.09 1.79
CA TYR A 228 -1.72 14.01 1.25
C TYR A 228 -0.34 13.32 1.08
N VAL A 229 0.16 12.62 2.11
CA VAL A 229 1.45 11.90 2.03
C VAL A 229 1.40 10.80 0.99
N ILE A 230 0.33 10.00 0.97
CA ILE A 230 0.11 8.95 -0.02
C ILE A 230 0.15 9.53 -1.44
N SER A 231 -0.49 10.67 -1.67
CA SER A 231 -0.51 11.33 -2.98
C SER A 231 0.88 11.72 -3.45
N ILE A 232 1.71 12.32 -2.58
CA ILE A 232 3.08 12.71 -2.94
C ILE A 232 3.94 11.48 -3.25
N VAL A 233 3.83 10.43 -2.44
CA VAL A 233 4.54 9.17 -2.68
C VAL A 233 4.23 8.64 -4.08
N LEU A 234 2.96 8.57 -4.45
CA LEU A 234 2.54 8.02 -5.74
C LEU A 234 2.95 8.89 -6.93
N VAL A 235 2.75 10.21 -6.81
CA VAL A 235 3.17 11.16 -7.85
C VAL A 235 4.69 11.11 -8.05
N THR A 236 5.46 10.91 -6.99
CA THR A 236 6.93 10.80 -7.06
C THR A 236 7.40 9.45 -7.58
N ALA A 237 6.66 8.36 -7.31
CA ALA A 237 7.02 7.01 -7.76
C ALA A 237 6.95 6.86 -9.29
N ILE A 238 6.00 7.52 -9.96
CA ILE A 238 5.82 7.44 -11.43
C ILE A 238 7.08 7.84 -12.21
N PRO A 239 7.66 9.05 -12.03
CA PRO A 239 8.87 9.42 -12.75
C PRO A 239 10.05 8.52 -12.37
N MET A 240 10.18 8.12 -11.10
CA MET A 240 11.27 7.23 -10.67
C MET A 240 11.24 5.88 -11.38
N MET A 241 10.04 5.31 -11.55
CA MET A 241 9.84 4.05 -12.27
C MET A 241 10.38 4.08 -13.70
N ILE A 242 10.27 5.23 -14.35
CA ILE A 242 10.68 5.42 -15.75
C ILE A 242 12.16 5.80 -15.82
N PHE A 243 12.57 6.81 -15.05
CA PHE A 243 13.89 7.41 -15.19
C PHE A 243 15.01 6.57 -14.55
N MET A 244 14.77 5.87 -13.44
CA MET A 244 15.84 5.11 -12.79
C MET A 244 16.41 3.98 -13.67
N PRO A 245 15.59 3.12 -14.33
CA PRO A 245 16.10 2.14 -15.31
C PRO A 245 16.87 2.78 -16.46
N ILE A 246 16.41 3.93 -16.96
CA ILE A 246 17.09 4.66 -18.04
C ILE A 246 18.46 5.16 -17.58
N ILE A 247 18.54 5.73 -16.37
CA ILE A 247 19.80 6.18 -15.77
C ILE A 247 20.76 4.99 -15.60
N ALA A 248 20.28 3.87 -15.05
CA ALA A 248 21.09 2.67 -14.86
C ALA A 248 21.65 2.14 -16.19
N LYS A 249 20.82 2.10 -17.24
CA LYS A 249 21.23 1.72 -18.58
C LYS A 249 22.24 2.70 -19.18
N TYR A 250 22.04 4.00 -19.01
CA TYR A 250 22.96 5.02 -19.53
C TYR A 250 24.37 4.90 -18.94
N PHE A 251 24.46 4.61 -17.64
CA PHE A 251 25.74 4.42 -16.96
C PHE A 251 26.25 2.97 -16.99
N ASN A 252 25.55 2.05 -17.66
CA ASN A 252 25.87 0.61 -17.73
C ASN A 252 26.07 -0.03 -16.34
N PHE A 253 25.17 0.25 -15.41
CA PHE A 253 25.19 -0.39 -14.10
C PHE A 253 24.90 -1.90 -14.21
N PRO A 254 25.55 -2.76 -13.39
CA PRO A 254 25.19 -4.17 -13.30
C PRO A 254 23.71 -4.37 -12.97
N GLU A 255 23.11 -5.46 -13.46
CA GLU A 255 21.70 -5.75 -13.19
C GLU A 255 21.43 -5.95 -11.69
N GLU A 256 22.40 -6.48 -10.96
CA GLU A 256 22.28 -6.73 -9.53
C GLU A 256 22.21 -5.43 -8.73
N VAL A 257 23.13 -4.51 -9.01
CA VAL A 257 23.15 -3.16 -8.44
C VAL A 257 21.88 -2.41 -8.83
N THR A 258 21.48 -2.51 -10.09
CA THR A 258 20.28 -1.83 -10.59
C THR A 258 19.03 -2.37 -9.90
N GLY A 259 18.88 -3.69 -9.80
CA GLY A 259 17.78 -4.32 -9.09
C GLY A 259 17.72 -3.87 -7.63
N ALA A 260 18.85 -3.91 -6.94
CA ALA A 260 18.94 -3.49 -5.55
C ALA A 260 18.62 -1.98 -5.38
N TRP A 261 19.07 -1.14 -6.30
CA TRP A 261 18.79 0.30 -6.29
C TRP A 261 17.31 0.62 -6.52
N LEU A 262 16.69 -0.02 -7.51
CA LEU A 262 15.25 0.11 -7.81
C LEU A 262 14.42 -0.36 -6.62
N GLY A 263 14.72 -1.54 -6.09
CA GLY A 263 14.02 -2.14 -4.96
C GLY A 263 14.10 -1.32 -3.68
N GLY A 264 15.25 -0.70 -3.41
CA GLY A 264 15.46 0.09 -2.20
C GLY A 264 14.89 1.51 -2.27
N SER A 265 14.74 2.10 -3.47
CA SER A 265 14.40 3.52 -3.61
C SER A 265 12.96 3.78 -4.08
N ILE A 266 12.36 2.90 -4.87
CA ILE A 266 11.02 3.17 -5.43
C ILE A 266 9.95 2.82 -4.41
N ASP A 267 9.12 3.79 -4.03
CA ASP A 267 8.20 3.69 -2.88
C ASP A 267 6.89 2.94 -3.15
N THR A 268 6.83 2.13 -4.21
CA THR A 268 5.72 1.20 -4.44
C THR A 268 6.26 -0.13 -4.97
N SER A 269 5.82 -1.25 -4.37
CA SER A 269 6.25 -2.60 -4.79
C SER A 269 6.00 -2.86 -6.26
N GLY A 270 4.94 -2.25 -6.76
CA GLY A 270 4.55 -2.39 -8.13
C GLY A 270 5.40 -1.68 -9.16
N ALA A 271 5.70 -0.40 -8.91
CA ALA A 271 6.63 0.34 -9.74
C ALA A 271 8.04 -0.27 -9.69
N VAL A 272 8.43 -0.91 -8.58
CA VAL A 272 9.68 -1.69 -8.48
C VAL A 272 9.70 -2.86 -9.45
N VAL A 273 8.65 -3.70 -9.44
CA VAL A 273 8.53 -4.86 -10.34
C VAL A 273 8.52 -4.40 -11.79
N ALA A 274 7.76 -3.34 -12.09
CA ALA A 274 7.72 -2.71 -13.39
C ALA A 274 9.11 -2.28 -13.88
N SER A 275 9.81 -1.52 -13.04
CA SER A 275 11.15 -1.01 -13.34
C SER A 275 12.18 -2.12 -13.49
N GLY A 276 12.12 -3.13 -12.62
CA GLY A 276 13.03 -4.28 -12.67
C GLY A 276 12.84 -5.09 -13.94
N THR A 277 11.59 -5.28 -14.39
CA THR A 277 11.27 -5.98 -15.64
C THR A 277 11.82 -5.24 -16.87
N LEU A 278 11.87 -3.90 -16.84
CA LEU A 278 12.47 -3.11 -17.92
C LEU A 278 13.99 -3.29 -18.03
N VAL A 279 14.65 -3.73 -16.95
CA VAL A 279 16.10 -3.92 -16.90
C VAL A 279 16.48 -5.35 -17.28
N GLY A 280 15.89 -6.35 -16.61
CA GLY A 280 16.20 -7.76 -16.84
C GLY A 280 15.69 -8.67 -15.71
N GLU A 281 15.74 -9.99 -15.93
CA GLU A 281 15.25 -10.97 -14.96
C GLU A 281 16.01 -10.93 -13.63
N THR A 282 17.33 -10.72 -13.68
CA THR A 282 18.17 -10.61 -12.48
C THR A 282 17.81 -9.36 -11.69
N ALA A 283 17.69 -8.22 -12.37
CA ALA A 283 17.28 -6.96 -11.75
C ALA A 283 15.88 -7.06 -11.13
N LEU A 284 14.91 -7.68 -11.81
CA LEU A 284 13.56 -7.93 -11.28
C LEU A 284 13.58 -8.79 -10.01
N LYS A 285 14.33 -9.89 -10.04
CA LYS A 285 14.45 -10.79 -8.89
C LYS A 285 15.03 -10.07 -7.68
N ILE A 286 16.14 -9.36 -7.87
CA ILE A 286 16.80 -8.65 -6.76
C ILE A 286 15.96 -7.47 -6.28
N SER A 287 15.36 -6.68 -7.18
CA SER A 287 14.52 -5.54 -6.76
C SER A 287 13.33 -5.97 -5.92
N THR A 288 12.72 -7.10 -6.30
CA THR A 288 11.62 -7.73 -5.55
C THR A 288 12.08 -8.20 -4.18
N ILE A 289 13.25 -8.86 -4.09
CA ILE A 289 13.81 -9.32 -2.81
C ILE A 289 14.11 -8.13 -1.88
N VAL A 290 14.80 -7.09 -2.38
CA VAL A 290 15.15 -5.90 -1.57
C VAL A 290 13.88 -5.20 -1.07
N LYS A 291 12.89 -5.00 -1.96
CA LYS A 291 11.64 -4.33 -1.57
C LYS A 291 10.84 -5.15 -0.56
N PHE A 292 10.74 -6.47 -0.72
CA PHE A 292 10.11 -7.32 0.29
C PHE A 292 10.88 -7.33 1.61
N SER A 293 12.22 -7.26 1.56
CA SER A 293 13.03 -7.12 2.78
C SER A 293 12.68 -5.84 3.54
N GLN A 294 12.47 -4.72 2.84
CA GLN A 294 11.97 -3.48 3.45
C GLN A 294 10.56 -3.66 4.04
N ASN A 295 9.66 -4.37 3.33
CA ASN A 295 8.30 -4.61 3.82
C ASN A 295 8.27 -5.42 5.13
N VAL A 296 9.23 -6.33 5.36
CA VAL A 296 9.37 -7.05 6.64
C VAL A 296 9.67 -6.08 7.79
N LEU A 297 10.49 -5.05 7.55
CA LEU A 297 10.85 -4.05 8.56
C LEU A 297 9.67 -3.15 8.96
N LEU A 298 8.61 -3.09 8.16
CA LEU A 298 7.41 -2.29 8.44
C LEU A 298 6.83 -2.57 9.83
N GLY A 299 6.76 -3.85 10.21
CA GLY A 299 6.17 -4.22 11.49
C GLY A 299 7.00 -3.74 12.69
N LEU A 300 8.32 -3.87 12.59
CA LEU A 300 9.27 -3.36 13.60
C LEU A 300 9.25 -1.83 13.67
N ALA A 301 9.23 -1.16 12.51
CA ALA A 301 9.15 0.28 12.43
C ALA A 301 7.85 0.83 13.04
N ALA A 302 6.70 0.24 12.69
CA ALA A 302 5.41 0.62 13.26
C ALA A 302 5.37 0.46 14.79
N PHE A 303 6.01 -0.59 15.31
CA PHE A 303 6.18 -0.77 16.76
C PHE A 303 7.03 0.33 17.38
N ALA A 304 8.22 0.58 16.83
CA ALA A 304 9.13 1.62 17.31
C ALA A 304 8.49 3.01 17.29
N ILE A 305 7.76 3.34 16.22
CA ILE A 305 6.99 4.58 16.06
C ILE A 305 5.90 4.70 17.13
N SER A 306 5.12 3.62 17.36
CA SER A 306 4.09 3.59 18.40
C SER A 306 4.68 3.88 19.78
N VAL A 307 5.82 3.25 20.10
CA VAL A 307 6.55 3.50 21.35
C VAL A 307 7.01 4.95 21.42
N TYR A 308 7.76 5.44 20.43
CA TYR A 308 8.27 6.81 20.39
C TYR A 308 7.15 7.85 20.56
N TRP A 309 6.06 7.72 19.81
CA TRP A 309 4.92 8.64 19.87
C TRP A 309 4.19 8.62 21.21
N THR A 310 4.15 7.45 21.86
CA THR A 310 3.57 7.32 23.21
C THR A 310 4.42 8.03 24.26
N TYR A 311 5.75 7.97 24.15
CA TYR A 311 6.65 8.63 25.09
C TYR A 311 6.78 10.14 24.83
N SER A 312 6.76 10.57 23.57
CA SER A 312 7.02 11.97 23.19
C SER A 312 5.78 12.89 23.27
N HIS A 313 4.56 12.34 23.15
CA HIS A 313 3.32 13.12 23.02
C HIS A 313 2.24 12.71 24.03
N ASN A 314 2.63 12.41 25.28
CA ASN A 314 1.72 12.22 26.41
C ASN A 314 1.07 13.56 26.82
N THR A 315 0.10 14.01 26.02
CA THR A 315 -0.65 15.26 26.18
C THR A 315 -2.11 14.97 26.57
N SER A 316 -2.32 14.04 27.50
CA SER A 316 -3.62 13.90 28.16
C SER A 316 -3.49 14.50 29.54
N SER A 317 -4.24 15.57 29.83
CA SER A 317 -4.29 16.22 31.15
C SER A 317 -4.81 15.32 32.29
N GLU A 318 -5.18 14.06 32.00
CA GLU A 318 -5.51 13.00 32.97
C GLU A 318 -4.38 11.97 33.15
N ALA A 319 -3.29 12.03 32.37
CA ALA A 319 -2.21 11.05 32.36
C ALA A 319 -0.95 11.48 33.13
N ILE A 320 -1.10 12.39 34.10
CA ILE A 320 0.01 12.82 34.97
C ILE A 320 0.45 11.68 35.93
N GLU A 321 -0.34 10.63 36.11
CA GLU A 321 -0.06 9.60 37.12
C GLU A 321 0.45 8.23 36.64
N SER A 322 0.61 7.96 35.34
CA SER A 322 1.18 6.67 34.95
C SER A 322 2.16 6.75 33.78
N LYS A 323 3.36 6.23 34.03
CA LYS A 323 4.37 5.92 33.01
C LYS A 323 3.68 5.28 31.79
N PRO A 324 4.16 5.53 30.55
CA PRO A 324 3.62 4.88 29.36
C PRO A 324 3.61 3.36 29.55
N THR A 325 2.42 2.84 29.82
CA THR A 325 2.21 1.43 30.17
C THR A 325 2.12 0.61 28.90
N LEU A 326 2.54 -0.66 28.91
CA LEU A 326 2.43 -1.58 27.77
C LEU A 326 1.04 -1.57 27.10
N LYS A 327 0.00 -1.31 27.89
CA LYS A 327 -1.38 -1.12 27.43
C LYS A 327 -1.53 0.01 26.40
N VAL A 328 -0.91 1.17 26.62
CA VAL A 328 -1.03 2.33 25.71
C VAL A 328 -0.30 2.06 24.39
N ILE A 329 0.87 1.42 24.46
CA ILE A 329 1.64 1.00 23.26
C ILE A 329 0.82 -0.01 22.45
N TRP A 330 0.17 -0.97 23.11
CA TRP A 330 -0.71 -1.94 22.47
C TRP A 330 -1.96 -1.29 21.84
N GLU A 331 -2.58 -0.33 22.54
CA GLU A 331 -3.73 0.41 22.03
C GLU A 331 -3.40 1.25 20.80
N ARG A 332 -2.15 1.73 20.67
CA ARG A 332 -1.69 2.49 19.50
C ARG A 332 -1.13 1.62 18.38
N PHE A 333 -0.55 0.46 18.68
CA PHE A 333 0.06 -0.40 17.67
C PHE A 333 -0.95 -0.81 16.57
N PRO A 334 -0.65 -0.64 15.27
CA PRO A 334 -1.58 -0.94 14.19
C PRO A 334 -1.83 -2.44 14.06
N LYS A 335 -3.06 -2.91 14.34
CA LYS A 335 -3.33 -4.36 14.48
C LYS A 335 -3.32 -5.09 13.14
N PHE A 336 -3.56 -4.40 12.03
CA PHE A 336 -3.45 -4.99 10.69
C PHE A 336 -2.04 -5.49 10.37
N VAL A 337 -1.00 -4.92 11.00
CA VAL A 337 0.39 -5.38 10.89
C VAL A 337 0.53 -6.78 11.49
N ILE A 338 -0.15 -7.06 12.61
CA ILE A 338 -0.21 -8.42 13.18
C ILE A 338 -0.85 -9.36 12.17
N GLY A 339 -1.93 -8.93 11.51
CA GLY A 339 -2.59 -9.72 10.47
C GLY A 339 -1.66 -10.06 9.30
N PHE A 340 -0.91 -9.08 8.80
CA PHE A 340 0.11 -9.27 7.76
C PHE A 340 1.19 -10.28 8.19
N ILE A 341 1.79 -10.11 9.38
CA ILE A 341 2.82 -11.02 9.89
C ILE A 341 2.26 -12.42 10.09
N ALA A 342 1.07 -12.54 10.68
CA ALA A 342 0.42 -13.82 10.91
C ALA A 342 0.10 -14.55 9.60
N ALA A 343 -0.39 -13.84 8.57
CA ALA A 343 -0.62 -14.40 7.25
C ALA A 343 0.68 -14.88 6.59
N SER A 344 1.77 -14.09 6.69
CA SER A 344 3.09 -14.47 6.19
C SER A 344 3.64 -15.72 6.88
N LEU A 345 3.56 -15.80 8.22
CA LEU A 345 4.01 -16.98 8.97
C LEU A 345 3.14 -18.22 8.66
N LEU A 346 1.82 -18.04 8.57
CA LEU A 346 0.89 -19.11 8.19
C LEU A 346 1.28 -19.69 6.82
N PHE A 347 1.42 -18.84 5.81
CA PHE A 347 1.76 -19.29 4.46
C PHE A 347 3.18 -19.82 4.36
N SER A 348 4.12 -19.31 5.16
CA SER A 348 5.52 -19.76 5.15
C SER A 348 5.73 -21.12 5.80
N PHE A 349 5.02 -21.43 6.90
CA PHE A 349 5.33 -22.57 7.77
C PHE A 349 4.20 -23.59 7.92
N LEU A 350 2.93 -23.19 7.79
CA LEU A 350 1.78 -24.04 8.09
C LEU A 350 1.05 -24.54 6.84
N ILE A 351 1.09 -23.77 5.75
CA ILE A 351 0.48 -24.15 4.46
C ILE A 351 1.53 -24.83 3.58
N SER A 352 1.19 -26.00 3.02
CA SER A 352 2.11 -26.73 2.14
C SER A 352 2.35 -25.96 0.82
N PRO A 353 3.50 -26.16 0.15
CA PRO A 353 3.79 -25.52 -1.12
C PRO A 353 2.71 -25.77 -2.19
N GLU A 354 2.16 -26.97 -2.26
CA GLU A 354 1.15 -27.34 -3.25
C GLU A 354 -0.17 -26.58 -3.05
N THR A 355 -0.62 -26.47 -1.80
CA THR A 355 -1.81 -25.67 -1.46
C THR A 355 -1.55 -24.18 -1.66
N ARG A 356 -0.34 -23.71 -1.34
CA ARG A 356 0.06 -22.32 -1.56
C ARG A 356 -0.04 -21.95 -3.04
N ASP A 357 0.54 -22.77 -3.91
CA ASP A 357 0.58 -22.51 -5.35
C ASP A 357 -0.82 -22.54 -5.98
N SER A 358 -1.74 -23.38 -5.47
CA SER A 358 -3.11 -23.43 -6.00
C SER A 358 -3.95 -22.18 -5.69
N VAL A 359 -3.67 -21.47 -4.59
CA VAL A 359 -4.43 -20.27 -4.20
C VAL A 359 -3.71 -18.96 -4.50
N LYS A 360 -2.41 -19.02 -4.80
CA LYS A 360 -1.50 -17.87 -4.94
C LYS A 360 -2.03 -16.81 -5.90
N ASP A 361 -2.46 -17.20 -7.10
CA ASP A 361 -2.88 -16.24 -8.13
C ASP A 361 -4.21 -15.56 -7.79
N SER A 362 -5.15 -16.32 -7.19
CA SER A 362 -6.42 -15.78 -6.72
C SER A 362 -6.22 -14.79 -5.55
N LEU A 363 -5.43 -15.17 -4.54
CA LEU A 363 -5.12 -14.28 -3.42
C LEU A 363 -4.37 -13.03 -3.87
N LYS A 364 -3.43 -13.17 -4.82
CA LYS A 364 -2.73 -12.03 -5.44
C LYS A 364 -3.69 -11.13 -6.22
N ASN A 365 -4.66 -11.69 -6.93
CA ASN A 365 -5.68 -10.91 -7.62
C ASN A 365 -6.59 -10.15 -6.64
N LEU A 366 -7.07 -10.81 -5.57
CA LEU A 366 -7.87 -10.19 -4.53
C LEU A 366 -7.09 -9.08 -3.81
N GLN A 367 -5.82 -9.32 -3.50
CA GLN A 367 -4.91 -8.31 -2.97
C GLN A 367 -4.80 -7.10 -3.91
N GLY A 368 -4.57 -7.35 -5.20
CA GLY A 368 -4.44 -6.32 -6.23
C GLY A 368 -5.69 -5.47 -6.37
N ILE A 369 -6.89 -6.08 -6.38
CA ILE A 369 -8.14 -5.33 -6.51
C ILE A 369 -8.50 -4.54 -5.26
N TRP A 370 -8.19 -5.03 -4.05
CA TRP A 370 -8.35 -4.24 -2.82
C TRP A 370 -7.45 -3.01 -2.83
N PHE A 371 -6.20 -3.14 -3.29
CA PHE A 371 -5.36 -1.97 -3.52
C PHE A 371 -5.93 -1.05 -4.60
N ALA A 372 -6.33 -1.57 -5.76
CA ALA A 372 -6.88 -0.76 -6.83
C ALA A 372 -8.12 0.04 -6.38
N LEU A 373 -9.04 -0.58 -5.63
CA LEU A 373 -10.19 0.09 -5.00
C LEU A 373 -9.76 1.19 -4.03
N ALA A 374 -8.73 0.92 -3.23
CA ALA A 374 -8.19 1.91 -2.30
C ALA A 374 -7.58 3.10 -3.05
N PHE A 375 -6.75 2.87 -4.06
CA PHE A 375 -6.12 3.93 -4.84
C PHE A 375 -7.14 4.76 -5.63
N THR A 376 -8.18 4.13 -6.18
CA THR A 376 -9.32 4.85 -6.76
C THR A 376 -9.98 5.76 -5.72
N SER A 377 -10.24 5.23 -4.51
CA SER A 377 -10.85 5.99 -3.41
C SER A 377 -9.97 7.16 -2.96
N ILE A 378 -8.67 6.94 -2.78
CA ILE A 378 -7.66 7.98 -2.47
C ILE A 378 -7.72 9.08 -3.52
N GLY A 379 -7.71 8.72 -4.81
CA GLY A 379 -7.76 9.69 -5.89
C GLY A 379 -9.04 10.53 -5.84
N LEU A 380 -10.19 9.92 -5.56
CA LEU A 380 -11.49 10.60 -5.45
C LEU A 380 -11.58 11.56 -4.25
N GLU A 381 -10.87 11.27 -3.16
CA GLU A 381 -10.76 12.15 -1.98
C GLU A 381 -9.72 13.27 -2.18
N THR A 382 -8.70 13.03 -3.01
CA THR A 382 -7.54 13.91 -3.14
C THR A 382 -7.82 15.15 -3.97
N ASN A 383 -7.43 16.31 -3.45
CA ASN A 383 -7.57 17.61 -4.09
C ASN A 383 -6.18 18.22 -4.38
N PHE A 384 -5.83 18.40 -5.65
CA PHE A 384 -4.55 18.99 -6.08
C PHE A 384 -4.35 20.40 -5.54
N LYS A 385 -5.44 21.16 -5.34
CA LYS A 385 -5.36 22.49 -4.75
C LYS A 385 -4.85 22.43 -3.31
N ASP A 386 -5.22 21.40 -2.56
CA ASP A 386 -4.74 21.18 -1.20
C ASP A 386 -3.28 20.72 -1.20
N LEU A 387 -2.85 19.97 -2.23
CA LEU A 387 -1.44 19.59 -2.43
C LEU A 387 -0.53 20.80 -2.65
N LEU A 388 -0.99 21.78 -3.44
CA LEU A 388 -0.21 22.95 -3.88
C LEU A 388 -0.49 24.23 -3.08
N SER A 389 -1.39 24.18 -2.11
CA SER A 389 -1.71 25.33 -1.25
C SER A 389 -0.48 25.79 -0.46
N ASN A 390 -0.43 27.08 -0.09
CA ASN A 390 0.73 27.68 0.59
C ASN A 390 1.11 27.01 1.92
N ASN A 391 0.17 26.36 2.61
CA ASN A 391 0.43 25.62 3.85
C ASN A 391 1.04 24.22 3.61
N SER A 392 1.01 23.71 2.38
CA SER A 392 1.41 22.36 2.02
C SER A 392 2.77 22.28 1.31
N ARG A 393 3.51 23.39 1.15
CA ARG A 393 4.78 23.35 0.39
C ARG A 393 5.94 22.72 1.17
N LYS A 394 6.02 22.96 2.47
CA LYS A 394 7.11 22.45 3.31
C LYS A 394 7.13 20.92 3.39
N PRO A 395 5.99 20.24 3.62
CA PRO A 395 5.94 18.78 3.58
C PRO A 395 6.35 18.20 2.22
N LEU A 396 5.92 18.82 1.11
CA LEU A 396 6.31 18.40 -0.23
C LEU A 396 7.82 18.52 -0.46
N TYR A 397 8.43 19.66 -0.12
CA TYR A 397 9.87 19.82 -0.25
C TYR A 397 10.65 18.86 0.65
N ALA A 398 10.17 18.64 1.88
CA ALA A 398 10.77 17.68 2.80
C ALA A 398 10.79 16.27 2.17
N PHE A 399 9.65 15.84 1.62
CA PHE A 399 9.54 14.54 0.96
C PHE A 399 10.46 14.44 -0.26
N LEU A 400 10.44 15.41 -1.17
CA LEU A 400 11.24 15.34 -2.40
C LEU A 400 12.75 15.36 -2.14
N ILE A 401 13.21 16.17 -1.17
CA ILE A 401 14.63 16.22 -0.79
C ILE A 401 15.04 14.93 -0.08
N ALA A 402 14.21 14.41 0.83
CA ALA A 402 14.44 13.11 1.46
C ALA A 402 14.46 11.98 0.44
N GLN A 403 13.61 12.05 -0.60
CA GLN A 403 13.56 11.04 -1.64
C GLN A 403 14.77 11.11 -2.57
N LEU A 404 15.25 12.30 -2.89
CA LEU A 404 16.52 12.45 -3.61
C LEU A 404 17.69 11.86 -2.80
N PHE A 405 17.72 12.11 -1.49
CA PHE A 405 18.70 11.50 -0.59
C PHE A 405 18.59 9.98 -0.58
N ASN A 406 17.37 9.43 -0.50
CA ASN A 406 17.11 7.99 -0.59
C ASN A 406 17.68 7.40 -1.89
N VAL A 407 17.38 8.01 -3.04
CA VAL A 407 17.88 7.56 -4.34
C VAL A 407 19.40 7.51 -4.38
N ILE A 408 20.09 8.51 -3.83
CA ILE A 408 21.56 8.58 -3.84
C ILE A 408 22.17 7.57 -2.86
N VAL A 409 21.69 7.52 -1.61
CA VAL A 409 22.24 6.63 -0.57
C VAL A 409 21.99 5.17 -0.93
N THR A 410 20.80 4.85 -1.43
CA THR A 410 20.48 3.49 -1.87
C THR A 410 21.37 3.07 -3.04
N LEU A 411 21.70 3.98 -3.98
CA LEU A 411 22.64 3.65 -5.06
C LEU A 411 24.03 3.30 -4.52
N ILE A 412 24.55 4.11 -3.59
CA ILE A 412 25.85 3.88 -2.96
C ILE A 412 25.86 2.52 -2.27
N ILE A 413 24.82 2.22 -1.47
CA ILE A 413 24.72 0.94 -0.75
C ILE A 413 24.57 -0.23 -1.71
N ALA A 414 23.79 -0.06 -2.79
CA ALA A 414 23.63 -1.08 -3.82
C ALA A 414 24.98 -1.44 -4.47
N PHE A 415 25.80 -0.44 -4.80
CA PHE A 415 27.15 -0.69 -5.30
C PHE A 415 28.07 -1.37 -4.28
N LEU A 416 27.97 -1.02 -2.99
CA LEU A 416 28.80 -1.62 -1.95
C LEU A 416 28.45 -3.09 -1.68
N LEU A 417 27.19 -3.49 -1.86
CA LEU A 417 26.71 -4.82 -1.51
C LEU A 417 26.51 -5.76 -2.71
N PHE A 418 26.25 -5.21 -3.90
CA PHE A 418 25.90 -5.96 -5.10
C PHE A 418 26.79 -5.64 -6.31
N GLY A 419 27.74 -4.69 -6.17
CA GLY A 419 28.63 -4.23 -7.24
C GLY A 419 29.97 -4.94 -7.32
#